data_AF-Q7TQJ1-F1
#
_entry.id   AF-Q7TQJ1-F1
#
_cell.length_a   1.000
_cell.length_b   1.000
_cell.length_c   1.000
_cell.angle_alpha   90.00
_cell.angle_beta   90.00
_cell.angle_gamma   90.00
#
_symmetry.space_group_name_H-M   'P 1'
#
loop_
_entity.id
_entity.type
_entity.pdbx_description
1 polymer ?
#
loop_
_entity_poly.entity_id
_entity_poly.type
_entity_poly.pdbx_seq_one_letter_code
_entity_poly.pdbx_strand_id
1 'polypeptide(L)'
;MLPPPPRQPPPQARTARGSLRLQRAFLRGPLGVLRLLQLLAGAAFWITIATSKYQGPVHFALFVSVLFWLLTLGLYFITLLGKQELVPVLGSRWLVVNVAHDLLAAALYGAATGIMIDQTQRHSYCNLKNYRLPCAYHAFLAASVCGGLCLGLYLLSALYGCCRRYQGKEEVV
;
A
#
# COMPACT_ATOMS: atom_id res chain seq x y z
N MET A 1 -39.14 30.62 45.12
CA MET A 1 -37.89 29.91 44.76
C MET A 1 -38.12 29.20 43.44
N LEU A 2 -37.44 29.61 42.37
CA LEU A 2 -37.59 28.96 41.05
C LEU A 2 -36.80 27.63 41.08
N PRO A 3 -37.39 26.51 40.62
CA PRO A 3 -36.68 25.23 40.60
C PRO A 3 -35.46 25.28 39.65
N PRO A 4 -34.36 24.59 39.99
CA PRO A 4 -33.16 24.60 39.19
C PRO A 4 -33.41 23.97 37.82
N PRO A 5 -32.77 24.50 36.75
CA PRO A 5 -32.98 24.01 35.40
C PRO A 5 -32.58 22.54 35.28
N PRO A 6 -33.29 21.75 34.46
CA PRO A 6 -32.99 20.33 34.28
C PRO A 6 -31.55 20.18 33.78
N ARG A 7 -30.75 19.40 34.53
CA ARG A 7 -29.39 19.02 34.16
C ARG A 7 -29.44 18.39 32.77
N GLN A 8 -28.93 19.10 31.76
CA GLN A 8 -28.69 18.50 30.46
C GLN A 8 -27.73 17.32 30.68
N PRO A 9 -28.09 16.10 30.25
CA PRO A 9 -27.16 14.99 30.30
C PRO A 9 -25.92 15.40 29.47
N PRO A 10 -24.70 15.13 29.97
CA PRO A 10 -23.47 15.57 29.30
C PRO A 10 -23.49 15.08 27.84
N PRO A 11 -23.14 15.94 26.86
CA PRO A 11 -23.16 15.60 25.44
C PRO A 11 -22.28 14.39 25.04
N GLN A 12 -21.51 13.81 25.97
CA GLN A 12 -20.49 12.82 25.71
C GLN A 12 -21.02 11.40 25.49
N ALA A 13 -22.22 11.04 25.97
CA ALA A 13 -22.72 9.67 25.80
C ALA A 13 -23.15 9.34 24.36
N ARG A 14 -23.41 10.35 23.52
CA ARG A 14 -23.87 10.13 22.13
C ARG A 14 -22.73 10.00 21.12
N THR A 15 -21.52 10.44 21.45
CA THR A 15 -20.34 10.35 20.57
C THR A 15 -19.57 9.03 20.69
N ALA A 16 -19.80 8.24 21.74
CA ALA A 16 -19.15 6.93 21.91
C ALA A 16 -19.70 5.85 20.96
N ARG A 17 -20.89 6.05 20.36
CA ARG A 17 -21.33 5.24 19.22
C ARG A 17 -20.50 5.66 18.01
N GLY A 18 -19.30 5.10 17.94
CA GLY A 18 -18.37 5.22 16.83
C GLY A 18 -19.02 4.69 15.56
N SER A 19 -19.86 5.49 14.93
CA SER A 19 -20.27 5.26 13.55
C SER A 19 -18.96 5.21 12.76
N LEU A 20 -18.68 4.08 12.13
CA LEU A 20 -17.63 3.96 11.12
C LEU A 20 -18.00 4.94 9.99
N ARG A 21 -17.62 6.20 10.15
CA ARG A 21 -17.78 7.21 9.12
C ARG A 21 -16.67 6.94 8.12
N LEU A 22 -17.03 6.19 7.09
CA LEU A 22 -16.15 5.97 5.95
C LEU A 22 -15.73 7.34 5.40
N GLN A 23 -14.43 7.63 5.43
CA GLN A 23 -13.91 8.92 5.00
C GLN A 23 -13.89 8.97 3.47
N ARG A 24 -15.06 9.22 2.87
CA ARG A 24 -15.23 9.30 1.41
C ARG A 24 -14.33 10.35 0.77
N ALA A 25 -13.95 11.38 1.51
CA ALA A 25 -12.96 12.37 1.10
C ALA A 25 -11.59 11.74 0.83
N PHE A 26 -11.16 10.77 1.65
CA PHE A 26 -9.92 10.04 1.43
C PHE A 26 -9.98 9.18 0.16
N LEU A 27 -11.10 8.45 -0.07
CA LEU A 27 -11.28 7.62 -1.28
C LEU A 27 -11.18 8.43 -2.58
N ARG A 28 -11.66 9.68 -2.57
CA ARG A 28 -11.58 10.59 -3.72
C ARG A 28 -10.28 11.39 -3.74
N GLY A 29 -9.54 11.40 -2.64
CA GLY A 29 -8.27 12.09 -2.51
C GLY A 29 -7.16 11.39 -3.30
N PRO A 30 -6.14 12.13 -3.74
CA PRO A 30 -5.06 11.58 -4.56
C PRO A 30 -4.31 10.44 -3.85
N LEU A 31 -4.08 10.55 -2.54
CA LEU A 31 -3.45 9.49 -1.75
C LEU A 31 -4.32 8.24 -1.64
N GLY A 32 -5.64 8.38 -1.48
CA GLY A 32 -6.53 7.21 -1.43
C GLY A 32 -6.57 6.46 -2.76
N VAL A 33 -6.62 7.20 -3.88
CA VAL A 33 -6.55 6.62 -5.22
C VAL A 33 -5.20 5.93 -5.45
N LEU A 34 -4.08 6.58 -5.09
CA LEU A 34 -2.73 5.99 -5.17
C LEU A 34 -2.63 4.70 -4.35
N ARG A 35 -3.17 4.69 -3.12
CA ARG A 35 -3.19 3.50 -2.26
C ARG A 35 -4.00 2.36 -2.88
N LEU A 36 -5.14 2.65 -3.48
CA LEU A 36 -5.93 1.64 -4.17
C LEU A 36 -5.17 1.07 -5.38
N LEU A 37 -4.50 1.91 -6.17
CA LEU A 37 -3.65 1.46 -7.27
C LEU A 37 -2.47 0.62 -6.79
N GLN A 38 -1.82 1.00 -5.68
CA GLN A 38 -0.75 0.20 -5.05
C GLN A 38 -1.26 -1.17 -4.61
N LEU A 39 -2.47 -1.24 -4.04
CA LEU A 39 -3.08 -2.51 -3.64
C LEU A 39 -3.38 -3.40 -4.84
N LEU A 40 -3.91 -2.85 -5.93
CA LEU A 40 -4.19 -3.60 -7.17
C LEU A 40 -2.90 -4.11 -7.83
N ALA A 41 -1.90 -3.24 -7.98
CA ALA A 41 -0.61 -3.60 -8.56
C ALA A 41 0.14 -4.61 -7.68
N GLY A 42 0.12 -4.43 -6.35
CA GLY A 42 0.70 -5.36 -5.40
C GLY A 42 0.03 -6.72 -5.45
N ALA A 43 -1.31 -6.78 -5.55
CA ALA A 43 -2.03 -8.03 -5.73
C ALA A 43 -1.63 -8.75 -7.02
N ALA A 44 -1.62 -8.04 -8.15
CA ALA A 44 -1.16 -8.59 -9.42
C ALA A 44 0.27 -9.13 -9.32
N PHE A 45 1.18 -8.39 -8.67
CA PHE A 45 2.57 -8.79 -8.51
C PHE A 45 2.72 -10.10 -7.74
N TRP A 46 2.19 -10.22 -6.51
CA TRP A 46 2.36 -11.47 -5.76
C TRP A 46 1.56 -12.64 -6.34
N ILE A 47 0.40 -12.40 -6.96
CA ILE A 47 -0.38 -13.47 -7.63
C ILE A 47 0.41 -14.05 -8.79
N THR A 48 1.01 -13.23 -9.66
CA THR A 48 1.83 -13.72 -10.79
C THR A 48 3.03 -14.55 -10.34
N ILE A 49 3.64 -14.18 -9.21
CA ILE A 49 4.71 -14.97 -8.59
C ILE A 49 4.14 -16.28 -8.01
N ALA A 50 3.04 -16.22 -7.27
CA ALA A 50 2.45 -17.37 -6.58
C ALA A 50 1.92 -18.45 -7.54
N THR A 51 1.50 -18.10 -8.75
CA THR A 51 1.04 -19.07 -9.76
C THR A 51 2.19 -19.83 -10.43
N SER A 52 3.44 -19.48 -10.12
CA SER A 52 4.63 -20.03 -10.77
C SER A 52 5.42 -20.89 -9.79
N LYS A 53 6.07 -21.97 -10.24
CA LYS A 53 7.10 -22.62 -9.40
C LYS A 53 8.30 -21.68 -9.31
N TYR A 54 8.59 -21.18 -8.11
CA TYR A 54 9.69 -20.27 -7.87
C TYR A 54 10.74 -20.85 -6.91
N GLN A 55 12.00 -20.46 -7.11
CA GLN A 55 13.12 -20.84 -6.26
C GLN A 55 14.06 -19.65 -6.04
N GLY A 56 14.89 -19.75 -4.99
CA GLY A 56 15.95 -18.78 -4.71
C GLY A 56 15.44 -17.35 -4.51
N PRO A 57 15.96 -16.35 -5.24
CA PRO A 57 15.72 -14.93 -4.95
C PRO A 57 14.27 -14.49 -5.19
N VAL A 58 13.45 -15.29 -5.88
CA VAL A 58 12.02 -15.01 -6.06
C VAL A 58 11.25 -15.03 -4.73
N HIS A 59 11.73 -15.79 -3.73
CA HIS A 59 11.15 -15.76 -2.38
C HIS A 59 11.22 -14.36 -1.76
N PHE A 60 12.31 -13.63 -2.00
CA PHE A 60 12.44 -12.25 -1.53
C PHE A 60 11.40 -11.34 -2.20
N ALA A 61 11.20 -11.46 -3.52
CA ALA A 61 10.20 -10.67 -4.23
C ALA A 61 8.77 -10.94 -3.73
N LEU A 62 8.44 -12.22 -3.49
CA LEU A 62 7.15 -12.60 -2.91
C LEU A 62 6.99 -12.02 -1.49
N PHE A 63 8.02 -12.16 -0.65
CA PHE A 63 8.01 -11.62 0.71
C PHE A 63 7.77 -10.11 0.72
N VAL A 64 8.55 -9.35 -0.06
CA VAL A 64 8.39 -7.90 -0.21
C VAL A 64 6.97 -7.58 -0.66
N SER A 65 6.48 -8.27 -1.70
CA SER A 65 5.15 -7.98 -2.22
C SER A 65 4.04 -8.24 -1.21
N VAL A 66 4.05 -9.38 -0.53
CA VAL A 66 2.99 -9.74 0.43
C VAL A 66 3.06 -8.84 1.65
N LEU A 67 4.27 -8.58 2.18
CA LEU A 67 4.47 -7.71 3.34
C LEU A 67 3.93 -6.29 3.08
N PHE A 68 4.37 -5.64 2.01
CA PHE A 68 3.93 -4.27 1.70
C PHE A 68 2.49 -4.22 1.22
N TRP A 69 1.97 -5.27 0.60
CA TRP A 69 0.55 -5.34 0.29
C TRP A 69 -0.31 -5.34 1.57
N LEU A 70 0.06 -6.15 2.57
CA LEU A 70 -0.64 -6.19 3.87
C LEU A 70 -0.48 -4.88 4.65
N LEU A 71 0.73 -4.31 4.69
CA LEU A 71 0.98 -3.03 5.36
C LEU A 71 0.18 -1.89 4.71
N THR A 72 0.19 -1.80 3.38
CA THR A 72 -0.62 -0.82 2.63
C THR A 72 -2.10 -1.03 2.88
N LEU A 73 -2.57 -2.28 2.95
CA LEU A 73 -3.96 -2.60 3.25
C LEU A 73 -4.35 -2.11 4.64
N GLY A 74 -3.51 -2.35 5.64
CA GLY A 74 -3.68 -1.86 7.00
C GLY A 74 -3.71 -0.33 7.08
N LEU A 75 -2.72 0.34 6.48
CA LEU A 75 -2.67 1.82 6.42
C LEU A 75 -3.89 2.40 5.72
N TYR A 76 -4.33 1.77 4.63
CA TYR A 76 -5.50 2.18 3.88
C TYR A 76 -6.76 2.10 4.75
N PHE A 77 -7.02 0.97 5.42
CA PHE A 77 -8.19 0.84 6.28
C PHE A 77 -8.16 1.75 7.50
N ILE A 78 -7.01 1.90 8.18
CA ILE A 78 -6.89 2.80 9.33
C ILE A 78 -7.21 4.25 8.91
N THR A 79 -6.70 4.68 7.76
CA THR A 79 -6.95 6.01 7.21
C THR A 79 -8.41 6.16 6.78
N LEU A 80 -8.96 5.16 6.09
CA LEU A 80 -10.33 5.16 5.58
C LEU A 80 -11.39 5.20 6.69
N LEU A 81 -11.10 4.58 7.84
CA LEU A 81 -11.97 4.58 9.01
C LEU A 81 -11.77 5.81 9.93
N GLY A 82 -10.80 6.68 9.62
CA GLY A 82 -10.45 7.83 10.46
C GLY A 82 -9.98 7.41 11.86
N LYS A 83 -9.32 6.25 11.97
CA LYS A 83 -8.89 5.64 13.24
C LYS A 83 -7.38 5.77 13.49
N GLN A 84 -6.76 6.82 12.97
CA GLN A 84 -5.32 7.06 13.07
C GLN A 84 -4.86 7.21 14.54
N GLU A 85 -5.72 7.80 15.38
CA GLU A 85 -5.53 7.95 16.83
C GLU A 85 -5.48 6.62 17.60
N LEU A 86 -5.92 5.49 17.02
CA LEU A 86 -5.79 4.18 17.67
C LEU A 86 -4.33 3.71 17.73
N VAL A 87 -3.45 4.33 16.96
CA VAL A 87 -2.03 4.02 16.97
C VAL A 87 -1.31 5.11 17.77
N PRO A 88 -1.19 4.97 19.11
CA PRO A 88 -0.91 6.06 20.03
C PRO A 88 0.42 6.80 19.76
N VAL A 89 1.39 6.13 19.14
CA VAL A 89 2.71 6.70 18.83
C VAL A 89 2.75 7.30 17.41
N LEU A 90 1.90 6.83 16.52
CA LEU A 90 1.99 7.07 15.07
C LEU A 90 0.90 8.03 14.56
N GLY A 91 -0.16 8.25 15.34
CA GLY A 91 -1.30 9.13 14.97
C GLY A 91 -0.88 10.56 14.65
N SER A 92 -0.14 11.23 15.54
CA SER A 92 0.32 12.62 15.33
C SER A 92 1.30 12.78 14.16
N ARG A 93 1.94 11.69 13.72
CA ARG A 93 2.92 11.69 12.63
C ARG A 93 2.45 10.85 11.45
N TRP A 94 1.13 10.71 11.25
CA TRP A 94 0.55 9.76 10.30
C TRP A 94 1.07 9.94 8.87
N LEU A 95 1.23 11.20 8.40
CA LEU A 95 1.80 11.47 7.09
C LEU A 95 3.26 11.00 6.99
N VAL A 96 4.08 11.21 8.03
CA VAL A 96 5.49 10.78 8.06
C VAL A 96 5.59 9.26 8.00
N VAL A 97 4.70 8.56 8.70
CA VAL A 97 4.61 7.09 8.68
C VAL A 97 4.28 6.60 7.27
N ASN A 98 3.32 7.23 6.61
CA ASN A 98 2.97 6.90 5.22
C ASN A 98 4.13 7.14 4.25
N VAL A 99 4.85 8.26 4.39
CA VAL A 99 6.02 8.56 3.57
C VAL A 99 7.15 7.57 3.82
N ALA A 100 7.45 7.25 5.08
CA ALA A 100 8.48 6.28 5.44
C ALA A 100 8.16 4.88 4.91
N HIS A 101 6.89 4.48 5.05
CA HIS A 101 6.38 3.25 4.45
C HIS A 101 6.61 3.24 2.93
N ASP A 102 6.26 4.33 2.23
CA ASP A 102 6.34 4.39 0.77
C ASP A 102 7.77 4.42 0.25
N LEU A 103 8.68 5.10 0.95
CA LEU A 103 10.10 5.08 0.62
C LEU A 103 10.71 3.68 0.80
N LEU A 104 10.38 3.01 1.91
CA LEU A 104 10.86 1.66 2.16
C LEU A 104 10.28 0.65 1.15
N ALA A 105 8.98 0.78 0.86
CA ALA A 105 8.30 -0.02 -0.16
C ALA A 105 8.96 0.19 -1.52
N ALA A 106 9.17 1.44 -1.94
CA ALA A 106 9.84 1.77 -3.20
C ALA A 106 11.24 1.14 -3.29
N ALA A 107 12.06 1.28 -2.25
CA ALA A 107 13.40 0.70 -2.25
C ALA A 107 13.38 -0.83 -2.43
N LEU A 108 12.52 -1.53 -1.67
CA LEU A 108 12.43 -2.98 -1.70
C LEU A 108 11.73 -3.51 -2.96
N TYR A 109 10.71 -2.82 -3.48
CA TYR A 109 10.12 -3.12 -4.79
C TYR A 109 11.11 -2.88 -5.93
N GLY A 110 12.01 -1.89 -5.82
CA GLY A 110 13.11 -1.70 -6.76
C GLY A 110 14.02 -2.93 -6.83
N ALA A 111 14.45 -3.42 -5.66
CA ALA A 111 15.24 -4.65 -5.57
C ALA A 111 14.46 -5.88 -6.11
N ALA A 112 13.19 -6.05 -5.72
CA ALA A 112 12.35 -7.14 -6.19
C ALA A 112 12.15 -7.13 -7.70
N THR A 113 11.94 -5.95 -8.29
CA THR A 113 11.81 -5.75 -9.74
C THR A 113 13.09 -6.12 -10.46
N GLY A 114 14.25 -5.69 -9.95
CA GLY A 114 15.55 -6.07 -10.50
C GLY A 114 15.75 -7.59 -10.52
N ILE A 115 15.37 -8.27 -9.44
CA ILE A 115 15.40 -9.74 -9.37
C ILE A 115 14.48 -10.37 -10.42
N MET A 116 13.25 -9.87 -10.58
CA MET A 116 12.32 -10.41 -11.59
C MET A 116 12.83 -10.20 -13.02
N ILE A 117 13.48 -9.06 -13.30
CA ILE A 117 14.09 -8.78 -14.61
C ILE A 117 15.22 -9.77 -14.88
N ASP A 118 16.11 -10.01 -13.90
CA ASP A 118 17.17 -11.03 -14.01
C ASP A 118 16.58 -12.43 -14.25
N GLN A 119 15.53 -12.81 -13.51
CA GLN A 119 14.83 -14.09 -13.73
C GLN A 119 14.21 -14.19 -15.12
N THR A 120 13.64 -13.09 -15.63
CA THR A 120 13.08 -13.01 -16.98
C THR A 120 14.16 -13.21 -18.04
N GLN A 121 15.33 -12.58 -17.88
CA GLN A 121 16.46 -12.73 -18.79
C GLN A 121 17.02 -14.16 -18.77
N ARG A 122 17.16 -14.77 -17.58
CA ARG A 122 17.63 -16.16 -17.46
C ARG A 122 16.71 -17.18 -18.11
N HIS A 123 15.41 -16.89 -18.20
CA HIS A 123 14.42 -17.78 -18.85
C HIS A 123 14.05 -17.35 -20.27
N SER A 124 14.78 -16.40 -20.87
CA SER A 124 14.52 -15.90 -22.23
C SER A 124 14.62 -16.97 -23.32
N TYR A 125 15.39 -18.04 -23.08
CA TYR A 125 15.49 -19.20 -23.98
C TYR A 125 14.13 -19.90 -24.20
N CYS A 126 13.15 -19.72 -23.32
CA CYS A 126 11.81 -20.25 -23.51
C CYS A 126 10.98 -19.50 -24.55
N ASN A 127 11.42 -18.31 -24.98
CA ASN A 127 10.74 -17.53 -26.02
C ASN A 127 11.00 -18.07 -27.44
N LEU A 128 11.69 -19.21 -27.58
CA LEU A 128 11.83 -19.88 -28.87
C LEU A 128 10.47 -20.40 -29.35
N LYS A 129 10.10 -20.07 -30.59
CA LYS A 129 8.78 -20.33 -31.20
C LYS A 129 8.31 -21.79 -31.12
N ASN A 130 9.23 -22.75 -30.98
CA ASN A 130 8.95 -24.18 -30.93
C ASN A 130 9.09 -24.80 -29.52
N TYR A 131 9.33 -24.01 -28.47
CA TYR A 131 9.46 -24.52 -27.10
C TYR A 131 8.06 -24.76 -26.50
N ARG A 132 7.66 -26.03 -26.39
CA ARG A 132 6.32 -26.43 -25.91
C ARG A 132 6.21 -26.64 -24.40
N LEU A 133 7.33 -26.67 -23.66
CA LEU A 133 7.28 -26.90 -22.22
C LEU A 133 6.81 -25.64 -21.50
N PRO A 134 5.93 -25.77 -20.47
CA PRO A 134 5.49 -24.63 -19.68
C PRO A 134 6.71 -23.97 -19.03
N CYS A 135 6.92 -22.70 -19.34
CA CYS A 135 8.04 -21.93 -18.84
C CYS A 135 7.55 -20.68 -18.10
N ALA A 136 8.26 -20.34 -17.03
CA ALA A 136 7.93 -19.22 -16.16
C ALA A 136 8.29 -17.84 -16.77
N TYR A 137 8.81 -17.78 -18.00
CA TYR A 137 9.21 -16.52 -18.66
C TYR A 137 8.12 -15.45 -18.64
N HIS A 138 6.91 -15.77 -19.10
CA HIS A 138 5.81 -14.81 -19.13
C HIS A 138 5.37 -14.38 -17.73
N ALA A 139 5.45 -15.27 -16.74
CA ALA A 139 5.13 -14.94 -15.37
C ALA A 139 6.17 -13.99 -14.76
N PHE A 140 7.47 -14.23 -14.98
CA PHE A 140 8.53 -13.32 -14.53
C PHE A 140 8.50 -11.98 -15.26
N LEU A 141 8.14 -11.97 -16.55
CA LEU A 141 7.94 -10.74 -17.29
C LEU A 141 6.78 -9.93 -16.73
N ALA A 142 5.62 -10.57 -16.52
CA ALA A 142 4.46 -9.94 -15.91
C ALA A 142 4.78 -9.42 -14.49
N ALA A 143 5.50 -10.21 -13.70
CA ALA A 143 5.97 -9.82 -12.38
C ALA A 143 6.92 -8.60 -12.48
N SER A 144 7.85 -8.58 -13.43
CA SER A 144 8.75 -7.43 -13.64
C SER A 144 7.98 -6.14 -13.95
N VAL A 145 6.97 -6.22 -14.82
CA VAL A 145 6.11 -5.08 -15.14
C VAL A 145 5.29 -4.63 -13.92
N CYS A 146 4.66 -5.56 -13.20
CA CYS A 146 3.88 -5.25 -12.01
C CYS A 146 4.75 -4.68 -10.88
N GLY A 147 5.96 -5.21 -10.69
CA GLY A 147 6.96 -4.69 -9.75
C GLY A 147 7.39 -3.27 -10.09
N GLY A 148 7.65 -3.00 -11.38
CA GLY A 148 7.95 -1.65 -11.87
C GLY A 148 6.80 -0.66 -11.65
N LEU A 149 5.55 -1.10 -11.87
CA LEU A 149 4.36 -0.31 -11.56
C LEU A 149 4.26 -0.02 -10.05
N CYS A 150 4.47 -1.04 -9.19
CA CYS A 150 4.48 -0.84 -7.74
C CYS A 150 5.56 0.16 -7.32
N LEU A 151 6.79 0.02 -7.83
CA LEU A 151 7.88 0.96 -7.59
C LEU A 151 7.47 2.39 -7.95
N GLY A 152 6.95 2.61 -9.16
CA GLY A 152 6.52 3.93 -9.62
C GLY A 152 5.41 4.52 -8.75
N LEU A 153 4.41 3.71 -8.37
CA LEU A 153 3.29 4.16 -7.53
C LEU A 153 3.72 4.49 -6.10
N TYR A 154 4.62 3.72 -5.50
CA TYR A 154 5.16 4.03 -4.17
C TYR A 154 6.07 5.26 -4.19
N LEU A 155 6.92 5.42 -5.21
CA LEU A 155 7.72 6.64 -5.39
C LEU A 155 6.85 7.87 -5.55
N LEU A 156 5.81 7.81 -6.40
CA LEU A 156 4.89 8.92 -6.60
C LEU A 156 4.16 9.30 -5.31
N SER A 157 3.70 8.30 -4.54
CA SER A 157 3.07 8.52 -3.24
C SER A 157 4.03 9.12 -2.21
N ALA A 158 5.27 8.63 -2.14
CA ALA A 158 6.31 9.17 -1.28
C ALA A 158 6.63 10.62 -1.61
N LEU A 159 6.82 10.94 -2.90
CA LEU A 159 7.08 12.31 -3.36
C LEU A 159 5.89 13.23 -3.04
N TYR A 160 4.67 12.79 -3.31
CA TYR A 160 3.47 13.56 -3.00
C TYR A 160 3.33 13.83 -1.48
N GLY A 161 3.57 12.80 -0.66
CA GLY A 161 3.58 12.93 0.80
C GLY A 161 4.68 13.87 1.31
N CYS A 162 5.89 13.78 0.75
CA CYS A 162 6.97 14.72 1.04
C CYS A 162 6.58 16.17 0.69
N CYS A 163 6.05 16.41 -0.50
CA CYS A 163 5.58 17.74 -0.92
C CYS A 163 4.51 18.30 0.05
N ARG A 164 3.53 17.48 0.46
CA ARG A 164 2.51 17.89 1.45
C ARG A 164 3.13 18.25 2.79
N ARG A 165 4.12 17.48 3.24
CA ARG A 165 4.83 17.75 4.49
C ARG A 165 5.60 19.07 4.41
N TYR A 166 6.28 19.35 3.30
CA TYR A 166 6.95 20.64 3.07
C TYR A 166 5.98 21.82 3.07
N GLN A 167 4.71 21.60 2.69
CA GLN A 167 3.63 22.59 2.78
C GLN A 167 3.03 22.73 4.20
N GLY A 168 3.60 22.05 5.21
CA GLY A 168 3.13 22.12 6.60
C GLY A 168 1.86 21.32 6.90
N LYS A 169 1.43 20.42 6.00
CA LYS A 169 0.30 19.52 6.26
C LYS A 169 0.78 18.30 7.06
N GLU A 170 0.10 17.97 8.15
CA GLU A 170 0.41 16.78 8.97
C GLU A 170 -0.53 15.59 8.71
N GLU A 171 -1.72 15.85 8.17
CA GLU A 171 -2.72 14.82 7.88
C GLU A 171 -2.61 14.26 6.45
N VAL A 172 -3.08 13.02 6.27
CA VAL A 172 -3.15 12.33 4.98
C VAL A 172 -4.41 12.69 4.19
N VAL A 173 -5.48 13.14 4.85
CA VAL A 173 -6.72 13.58 4.18
C VAL A 173 -6.67 15.07 3.83
#